data_AF-A0A2E1AGE3-F1
#
_entry.id   AF-A0A2E1AGE3-F1
#
_cell.length_a   1.000
_cell.length_b   1.000
_cell.length_c   1.000
_cell.angle_alpha   90.00
_cell.angle_beta   90.00
_cell.angle_gamma   90.00
#
_symmetry.space_group_name_H-M   'P 1'
#
loop_
_entity.id
_entity.type
_entity.pdbx_description
1 polymer ?
#
loop_
_entity_poly.entity_id
_entity_poly.type
_entity_poly.pdbx_seq_one_letter_code
_entity_poly.pdbx_strand_id
1 'polypeptide(L)'
;MLAEKERDFQPQLVSLETLVPEDNFYRRLDAKLDLSFVRDLVRQHYKPFGRPSIDPVVFFKLQLIMFFEGIRSERQLVKSVAMRLDHRWYLGYDLLESVPDHSSLSKIRDRYGLEVFQKFFDKIVDLCAESGLIWGQELLFDGTMVRANADFNRQVPRFYHQAQQHLQDLFEEQGTTQLVQKYDGTRQPGQRATYKRLADFWCSSVDQTATSLGHKRLGYHLHYAVDGGKARIILHCLVTPASIQDNQPMLDVAWRTRFRWQLPLKKVIADRRYGTIENVVGIESNRIQACMPLHSQAARSRQRPNVFPSDLFHFDAEHNRYICPQGQFLKYFNTDYQAQRLNYKAKDRVCAVCLVRSQCTTSKQGRRVSHSMHKHHLDQVQAYQDTFAYHKAMRKRQVWVEPKFAELKVWHLGSKYRLRGLRKVNIEALLKAAGQNIKQLLKAKNRKSSPIPPTNSMLIQRLVPFISMFWAFDYKSTQLKPIFVMIRNVFFNALDPFSARINFGNTDHLV
;
A
#
# COMPACT_ATOMS: atom_id res chain seq x y z
N MET A 1 -49.42 -4.79 -39.34
CA MET A 1 -50.10 -5.75 -38.45
C MET A 1 -49.37 -5.75 -37.13
N LEU A 2 -50.09 -5.58 -36.01
CA LEU A 2 -49.52 -5.76 -34.68
C LEU A 2 -49.58 -7.27 -34.38
N ALA A 3 -48.43 -7.90 -34.16
CA ALA A 3 -48.40 -9.29 -33.72
C ALA A 3 -48.45 -9.32 -32.18
N GLU A 4 -49.42 -10.04 -31.63
CA GLU A 4 -49.48 -10.32 -30.20
C GLU A 4 -48.63 -11.56 -29.88
N LYS A 5 -47.76 -11.45 -28.87
CA LYS A 5 -46.92 -12.56 -28.44
C LYS A 5 -47.56 -13.26 -27.25
N GLU A 6 -48.08 -14.46 -27.49
CA GLU A 6 -48.52 -15.36 -26.42
C GLU A 6 -47.33 -16.00 -25.68
N ARG A 7 -47.46 -16.10 -24.36
CA ARG A 7 -46.49 -16.77 -23.48
C ARG A 7 -46.79 -18.27 -23.46
N ASP A 8 -46.01 -19.03 -24.19
CA ASP A 8 -46.06 -20.50 -24.21
C ASP A 8 -44.69 -21.05 -23.76
N PHE A 9 -44.69 -21.88 -22.72
CA PHE A 9 -43.48 -22.41 -22.08
C PHE A 9 -43.50 -23.94 -22.10
N GLN A 10 -43.13 -24.50 -23.25
CA GLN A 10 -42.98 -25.95 -23.42
C GLN A 10 -41.63 -26.43 -22.88
N PRO A 11 -41.55 -27.60 -22.23
CA PRO A 11 -40.28 -28.18 -21.82
C PRO A 11 -39.44 -28.56 -23.04
N GLN A 12 -38.22 -28.02 -23.13
CA GLN A 12 -37.26 -28.32 -24.20
C GLN A 12 -35.94 -28.81 -23.60
N LEU A 13 -35.32 -29.80 -24.24
CA LEU A 13 -33.96 -30.21 -23.89
C LEU A 13 -32.98 -29.21 -24.52
N VAL A 14 -32.36 -28.38 -23.69
CA VAL A 14 -31.46 -27.30 -24.12
C VAL A 14 -30.15 -27.35 -23.34
N SER A 15 -29.05 -26.94 -23.97
CA SER A 15 -27.72 -26.86 -23.34
C SER A 15 -27.33 -25.41 -23.06
N LEU A 16 -26.74 -25.16 -21.89
CA LEU A 16 -26.15 -23.85 -21.58
C LEU A 16 -25.05 -23.46 -22.56
N GLU A 17 -24.35 -24.43 -23.18
CA GLU A 17 -23.35 -24.15 -24.21
C GLU A 17 -23.97 -23.48 -25.44
N THR A 18 -25.17 -23.88 -25.84
CA THR A 18 -25.88 -23.28 -26.98
C THR A 18 -26.56 -21.96 -26.58
N LEU A 19 -27.05 -21.87 -25.34
CA LEU A 19 -27.82 -20.71 -24.87
C LEU A 19 -26.96 -19.48 -24.53
N VAL A 20 -25.70 -19.68 -24.11
CA VAL A 20 -24.80 -18.58 -23.76
C VAL A 20 -23.93 -18.23 -24.98
N PRO A 21 -24.10 -17.03 -25.58
CA PRO A 21 -23.35 -16.61 -26.78
C PRO A 21 -21.84 -16.66 -26.59
N GLU A 22 -21.10 -16.98 -27.66
CA GLU A 22 -19.62 -17.09 -27.64
C GLU A 22 -18.92 -15.78 -27.26
N ASP A 23 -19.49 -14.63 -27.63
CA ASP A 23 -18.96 -13.30 -27.35
C ASP A 23 -19.26 -12.81 -25.91
N ASN A 24 -20.01 -13.60 -25.13
CA ASN A 24 -20.35 -13.30 -23.75
C ASN A 24 -19.09 -12.99 -22.91
N PHE A 25 -19.21 -12.01 -22.02
CA PHE A 25 -18.12 -11.57 -21.15
C PHE A 25 -17.53 -12.71 -20.32
N TYR A 26 -18.38 -13.56 -19.73
CA TYR A 26 -17.95 -14.63 -18.84
C TYR A 26 -17.26 -15.79 -19.58
N ARG A 27 -17.63 -16.06 -20.83
CA ARG A 27 -16.86 -16.99 -21.69
C ARG A 27 -15.44 -16.49 -21.93
N ARG A 28 -15.30 -15.21 -22.28
CA ARG A 28 -13.97 -14.59 -22.46
C ARG A 28 -13.17 -14.51 -21.16
N LEU A 29 -13.84 -14.33 -20.03
CA LEU A 29 -13.22 -14.33 -18.71
C LEU A 29 -12.69 -15.74 -18.37
N ASP A 30 -13.51 -16.77 -18.52
CA ASP A 30 -13.15 -18.15 -18.22
C ASP A 30 -11.98 -18.64 -19.10
N ALA A 31 -12.04 -18.34 -20.40
CA ALA A 31 -10.98 -18.71 -21.36
C ALA A 31 -9.62 -18.06 -21.06
N LYS A 32 -9.60 -16.89 -20.39
CA LYS A 32 -8.37 -16.14 -20.10
C LYS A 32 -7.88 -16.30 -18.65
N LEU A 33 -8.73 -16.74 -17.74
CA LEU A 33 -8.42 -16.78 -16.30
C LEU A 33 -8.77 -18.16 -15.74
N ASP A 34 -7.77 -19.05 -15.73
CA ASP A 34 -7.87 -20.29 -14.98
C ASP A 34 -7.69 -20.02 -13.48
N LEU A 35 -8.73 -20.34 -12.72
CA LEU A 35 -8.76 -20.19 -11.27
C LEU A 35 -8.42 -21.48 -10.52
N SER A 36 -8.05 -22.57 -11.21
CA SER A 36 -7.72 -23.86 -10.60
C SER A 36 -6.71 -23.77 -9.44
N PHE A 37 -5.75 -22.84 -9.53
CA PHE A 37 -4.73 -22.58 -8.51
C PHE A 37 -5.29 -22.26 -7.12
N VAL A 38 -6.54 -21.77 -7.02
CA VAL A 38 -7.13 -21.44 -5.71
C VAL A 38 -7.37 -22.66 -4.86
N ARG A 39 -7.53 -23.86 -5.45
CA ARG A 39 -7.68 -25.11 -4.71
C ARG A 39 -6.44 -25.43 -3.89
N ASP A 40 -5.25 -25.13 -4.42
CA ASP A 40 -3.98 -25.31 -3.71
C ASP A 40 -3.82 -24.29 -2.58
N LEU A 41 -4.25 -23.05 -2.81
CA LEU A 41 -4.20 -22.00 -1.79
C LEU A 41 -5.01 -22.35 -0.53
N VAL A 42 -6.11 -23.08 -0.70
CA VAL A 42 -7.05 -23.35 0.40
C VAL A 42 -7.01 -24.79 0.91
N ARG A 43 -6.18 -25.65 0.33
CA ARG A 43 -6.15 -27.09 0.62
C ARG A 43 -6.06 -27.40 2.12
N GLN A 44 -5.25 -26.65 2.87
CA GLN A 44 -5.07 -26.78 4.31
C GLN A 44 -6.35 -26.55 5.14
N HIS A 45 -7.36 -25.87 4.59
CA HIS A 45 -8.62 -25.57 5.26
C HIS A 45 -9.68 -26.67 5.08
N TYR A 46 -9.34 -27.75 4.37
CA TYR A 46 -10.25 -28.85 4.04
C TYR A 46 -9.72 -30.18 4.57
N LYS A 47 -10.66 -31.02 5.03
CA LYS A 47 -10.38 -32.41 5.38
C LYS A 47 -10.71 -33.31 4.18
N PRO A 48 -10.05 -34.48 4.06
CA PRO A 48 -10.33 -35.43 2.97
C PRO A 48 -11.72 -36.08 3.05
N PHE A 49 -12.40 -36.01 4.21
CA PHE A 49 -13.69 -36.65 4.44
C PHE A 49 -14.72 -35.65 5.00
N GLY A 50 -16.00 -35.94 4.77
CA GLY A 50 -17.15 -35.18 5.26
C GLY A 50 -18.05 -34.65 4.15
N ARG A 51 -19.03 -33.82 4.53
CA ARG A 51 -19.94 -33.19 3.55
C ARG A 51 -19.13 -32.31 2.58
N PRO A 52 -19.27 -32.50 1.25
CA PRO A 52 -18.64 -31.65 0.27
C PRO A 52 -19.00 -30.17 0.48
N SER A 53 -17.99 -29.31 0.42
CA SER A 53 -18.18 -27.87 0.43
C SER A 53 -18.34 -27.34 -0.98
N ILE A 54 -18.68 -26.06 -1.12
CA ILE A 54 -18.63 -25.36 -2.41
C ILE A 54 -17.18 -25.42 -2.91
N ASP A 55 -17.01 -25.75 -4.19
CA ASP A 55 -15.69 -25.74 -4.83
C ASP A 55 -15.03 -24.36 -4.64
N PRO A 56 -13.77 -24.30 -4.14
CA PRO A 56 -13.02 -23.06 -4.05
C PRO A 56 -13.03 -22.22 -5.33
N VAL A 57 -12.97 -22.84 -6.51
CA VAL A 57 -13.04 -22.13 -7.80
C VAL A 57 -14.37 -21.43 -7.95
N VAL A 58 -15.49 -22.13 -7.70
CA VAL A 58 -16.84 -21.56 -7.72
C VAL A 58 -16.95 -20.40 -6.75
N PHE A 59 -16.40 -20.52 -5.54
CA PHE A 59 -16.41 -19.44 -4.55
C PHE A 59 -15.71 -18.18 -5.07
N PHE A 60 -14.51 -18.30 -5.64
CA PHE A 60 -13.79 -17.14 -6.19
C PHE A 60 -14.49 -16.56 -7.43
N LYS A 61 -15.04 -17.40 -8.32
CA LYS A 61 -15.87 -16.96 -9.45
C LYS A 61 -17.08 -16.15 -8.97
N LEU A 62 -17.77 -16.59 -7.91
CA LEU A 62 -18.86 -15.85 -7.27
C LEU A 62 -18.41 -14.47 -6.75
N GLN A 63 -17.23 -14.39 -6.11
CA GLN A 63 -16.68 -13.09 -5.67
C GLN A 63 -16.34 -12.18 -6.85
N LEU A 64 -15.87 -12.74 -7.97
CA LEU A 64 -15.60 -11.97 -9.20
C LEU A 64 -16.90 -11.49 -9.86
N ILE A 65 -17.95 -12.30 -9.93
CA ILE A 65 -19.28 -11.86 -10.39
C ILE A 65 -19.76 -10.67 -9.56
N MET A 66 -19.63 -10.72 -8.22
CA MET A 66 -19.99 -9.56 -7.38
C MET A 66 -19.25 -8.28 -7.78
N PHE A 67 -17.98 -8.40 -8.18
CA PHE A 67 -17.18 -7.27 -8.62
C PHE A 67 -17.59 -6.75 -10.01
N PHE A 68 -17.78 -7.65 -10.99
CA PHE A 68 -18.08 -7.29 -12.37
C PHE A 68 -19.52 -6.75 -12.54
N GLU A 69 -20.48 -7.34 -11.81
CA GLU A 69 -21.89 -6.92 -11.85
C GLU A 69 -22.22 -5.80 -10.84
N GLY A 70 -21.26 -5.40 -10.00
CA GLY A 70 -21.49 -4.41 -8.95
C GLY A 70 -22.52 -4.88 -7.90
N ILE A 71 -22.54 -6.16 -7.56
CA ILE A 71 -23.47 -6.71 -6.56
C ILE A 71 -22.89 -6.56 -5.15
N ARG A 72 -23.63 -5.93 -4.25
CA ARG A 72 -23.18 -5.70 -2.85
C ARG A 72 -23.63 -6.75 -1.85
N SER A 73 -24.63 -7.56 -2.20
CA SER A 73 -25.26 -8.54 -1.31
C SER A 73 -25.06 -9.95 -1.85
N GLU A 74 -24.55 -10.84 -1.00
CA GLU A 74 -24.44 -12.27 -1.33
C GLU A 74 -25.82 -12.90 -1.55
N ARG A 75 -26.88 -12.39 -0.90
CA ARG A 75 -28.26 -12.81 -1.18
C ARG A 75 -28.68 -12.45 -2.61
N GLN A 76 -28.34 -11.23 -3.04
CA GLN A 76 -28.63 -10.75 -4.38
C GLN A 76 -27.78 -11.49 -5.43
N LEU A 77 -26.53 -11.83 -5.09
CA LEU A 77 -25.66 -12.64 -5.94
C LEU A 77 -26.29 -14.00 -6.23
N VAL A 78 -26.69 -14.74 -5.21
CA VAL A 78 -27.30 -16.07 -5.40
C VAL A 78 -28.60 -15.98 -6.21
N LYS A 79 -29.44 -14.97 -5.96
CA LYS A 79 -30.62 -14.70 -6.80
C LYS A 79 -30.25 -14.40 -8.25
N SER A 80 -29.21 -13.58 -8.48
CA SER A 80 -28.73 -13.24 -9.81
C SER A 80 -28.20 -14.48 -10.54
N VAL A 81 -27.45 -15.34 -9.86
CA VAL A 81 -26.96 -16.61 -10.41
C VAL A 81 -28.12 -17.53 -10.76
N ALA A 82 -29.13 -17.67 -9.90
CA ALA A 82 -30.29 -18.52 -10.19
C ALA A 82 -31.06 -18.10 -11.45
N MET A 83 -31.08 -16.81 -11.77
CA MET A 83 -31.87 -16.23 -12.86
C MET A 83 -31.10 -16.03 -14.17
N ARG A 84 -29.77 -16.06 -14.15
CA ARG A 84 -28.92 -15.69 -15.29
C ARG A 84 -28.15 -16.89 -15.85
N LEU A 85 -28.37 -17.16 -17.14
CA LEU A 85 -27.75 -18.28 -17.85
C LEU A 85 -26.23 -18.15 -17.93
N ASP A 86 -25.71 -16.95 -18.16
CA ASP A 86 -24.28 -16.70 -18.27
C ASP A 86 -23.53 -16.88 -16.94
N HIS A 87 -24.15 -16.49 -15.82
CA HIS A 87 -23.61 -16.75 -14.48
C HIS A 87 -23.59 -18.25 -14.17
N ARG A 88 -24.66 -18.97 -14.50
CA ARG A 88 -24.74 -20.43 -14.34
C ARG A 88 -23.67 -21.14 -15.15
N TRP A 89 -23.54 -20.78 -16.43
CA TRP A 89 -22.49 -21.30 -17.32
C TRP A 89 -21.10 -21.04 -16.75
N TYR A 90 -20.80 -19.80 -16.33
CA TYR A 90 -19.49 -19.45 -15.78
C TYR A 90 -19.13 -20.26 -14.53
N LEU A 91 -20.11 -20.55 -13.68
CA LEU A 91 -19.92 -21.32 -12.46
C LEU A 91 -19.94 -22.83 -12.68
N GLY A 92 -20.42 -23.29 -13.84
CA GLY A 92 -20.59 -24.71 -14.15
C GLY A 92 -21.83 -25.35 -13.51
N TYR A 93 -22.89 -24.57 -13.24
CA TYR A 93 -24.15 -25.09 -12.68
C TYR A 93 -25.23 -25.22 -13.77
N ASP A 94 -25.77 -26.41 -13.97
CA ASP A 94 -26.80 -26.66 -14.99
C ASP A 94 -28.18 -26.09 -14.60
N LEU A 95 -29.08 -25.85 -15.55
CA LEU A 95 -30.37 -25.15 -15.38
C LEU A 95 -31.20 -25.65 -14.18
N LEU A 96 -31.23 -26.97 -13.97
CA LEU A 96 -31.98 -27.63 -12.90
C LEU A 96 -31.16 -27.86 -11.63
N GLU A 97 -29.83 -27.66 -11.69
CA GLU A 97 -28.95 -27.79 -10.54
C GLU A 97 -29.18 -26.66 -9.54
N SER A 98 -29.25 -27.00 -8.26
CA SER A 98 -29.42 -26.02 -7.19
C SER A 98 -28.13 -25.22 -6.96
N VAL A 99 -28.27 -23.89 -6.98
CA VAL A 99 -27.16 -22.98 -6.72
C VAL A 99 -26.80 -22.94 -5.22
N PRO A 100 -25.56 -22.57 -4.85
CA PRO A 100 -25.16 -22.56 -3.45
C PRO A 100 -25.91 -21.54 -2.59
N ASP A 101 -26.09 -21.86 -1.30
CA ASP A 101 -26.68 -20.92 -0.36
C ASP A 101 -25.72 -19.78 0.01
N HIS A 102 -26.29 -18.59 0.16
CA HIS A 102 -25.57 -17.36 0.47
C HIS A 102 -24.77 -17.40 1.79
N SER A 103 -25.21 -18.18 2.78
CA SER A 103 -24.62 -18.21 4.13
C SER A 103 -23.30 -18.98 4.12
N SER A 104 -23.16 -19.94 3.22
CA SER A 104 -21.92 -20.67 2.99
C SER A 104 -20.81 -19.75 2.50
N LEU A 105 -21.12 -18.73 1.68
CA LEU A 105 -20.11 -17.79 1.16
C LEU A 105 -19.45 -16.98 2.28
N SER A 106 -20.25 -16.48 3.22
CA SER A 106 -19.74 -15.76 4.39
C SER A 106 -18.88 -16.67 5.28
N LYS A 107 -19.30 -17.91 5.52
CA LYS A 107 -18.53 -18.90 6.32
C LYS A 107 -17.21 -19.29 5.63
N ILE A 108 -17.22 -19.48 4.31
CA ILE A 108 -16.02 -19.81 3.53
C ILE A 108 -15.02 -18.66 3.55
N ARG A 109 -15.46 -17.42 3.36
CA ARG A 109 -14.58 -16.25 3.47
C ARG A 109 -13.90 -16.18 4.83
N ASP A 110 -14.65 -16.38 5.91
CA ASP A 110 -14.12 -16.33 7.26
C ASP A 110 -13.13 -17.49 7.50
N ARG A 111 -13.42 -18.70 7.00
CA ARG A 111 -12.51 -19.85 7.05
C ARG A 111 -11.18 -19.60 6.33
N TYR A 112 -11.22 -19.01 5.13
CA TYR A 112 -10.01 -18.76 4.34
C TYR A 112 -9.14 -17.66 4.94
N GLY A 113 -9.76 -16.68 5.61
CA GLY A 113 -9.05 -15.58 6.24
C GLY A 113 -8.32 -14.68 5.23
N LEU A 114 -7.72 -13.61 5.74
CA LEU A 114 -7.11 -12.56 4.91
C LEU A 114 -5.92 -13.05 4.07
N GLU A 115 -5.15 -14.00 4.59
CA GLU A 115 -3.92 -14.49 3.93
C GLU A 115 -4.19 -15.15 2.58
N VAL A 116 -5.25 -15.95 2.48
CA VAL A 116 -5.65 -16.59 1.22
C VAL A 116 -6.02 -15.53 0.19
N PHE A 117 -6.76 -14.49 0.55
CA PHE A 117 -7.13 -13.42 -0.38
C PHE A 117 -5.93 -12.54 -0.77
N GLN A 118 -4.96 -12.37 0.12
CA GLN A 118 -3.69 -11.73 -0.23
C GLN A 118 -2.94 -12.57 -1.27
N LYS A 119 -2.80 -13.89 -1.03
CA LYS A 119 -2.16 -14.82 -1.98
C LYS A 119 -2.89 -14.85 -3.32
N PHE A 120 -4.22 -14.81 -3.31
CA PHE A 120 -5.05 -14.71 -4.51
C PHE A 120 -4.74 -13.43 -5.29
N PHE A 121 -4.80 -12.27 -4.63
CA PHE A 121 -4.45 -10.98 -5.26
C PHE A 121 -3.03 -11.01 -5.83
N ASP A 122 -2.07 -11.51 -5.05
CA ASP A 122 -0.69 -11.60 -5.47
C ASP A 122 -0.53 -12.50 -6.71
N LYS A 123 -1.24 -13.64 -6.77
CA LYS A 123 -1.22 -14.53 -7.95
C LYS A 123 -1.84 -13.88 -9.18
N ILE A 124 -2.86 -13.03 -9.02
CA ILE A 124 -3.40 -12.23 -10.13
C ILE A 124 -2.36 -11.21 -10.63
N VAL A 125 -1.57 -10.61 -9.73
CA VAL A 125 -0.46 -9.74 -10.13
C VAL A 125 0.62 -10.55 -10.87
N ASP A 126 0.93 -11.77 -10.42
CA ASP A 126 1.87 -12.67 -11.11
C ASP A 126 1.40 -12.97 -12.54
N LEU A 127 0.11 -13.27 -12.75
CA LEU A 127 -0.46 -13.46 -14.10
C LEU A 127 -0.32 -12.20 -14.98
N CYS A 128 -0.47 -11.01 -14.39
CA CYS A 128 -0.23 -9.75 -15.10
C CYS A 128 1.25 -9.57 -15.45
N ALA A 129 2.16 -10.00 -14.57
CA ALA A 129 3.60 -9.99 -14.78
C ALA A 129 4.00 -10.92 -15.94
N GLU A 130 3.52 -12.17 -15.89
CA GLU A 130 3.72 -13.20 -16.91
C GLU A 130 3.20 -12.74 -18.30
N SER A 131 2.11 -11.98 -18.30
CA SER A 131 1.51 -11.37 -19.50
C SER A 131 2.24 -10.09 -19.97
N GLY A 132 3.35 -9.70 -19.34
CA GLY A 132 4.14 -8.52 -19.72
C GLY A 132 3.46 -7.18 -19.46
N LEU A 133 2.50 -7.11 -18.52
CA LEU A 133 1.76 -5.89 -18.22
C LEU A 133 2.44 -4.98 -17.19
N ILE A 134 3.42 -5.51 -16.46
CA ILE A 134 4.15 -4.79 -15.41
C ILE A 134 5.46 -4.25 -15.97
N TRP A 135 5.70 -2.95 -15.80
CA TRP A 135 6.94 -2.30 -16.23
C TRP A 135 8.02 -2.27 -15.15
N GLY A 136 7.64 -2.06 -13.88
CA GLY A 136 8.51 -2.29 -12.72
C GLY A 136 9.57 -1.22 -12.42
N GLN A 137 9.64 -0.11 -13.16
CA GLN A 137 10.63 0.95 -12.91
C GLN A 137 10.09 2.15 -12.12
N GLU A 138 8.78 2.38 -12.15
CA GLU A 138 8.13 3.45 -11.38
C GLU A 138 6.98 2.88 -10.57
N LEU A 139 6.93 3.26 -9.29
CA LEU A 139 5.85 2.90 -8.38
C LEU A 139 5.09 4.16 -7.98
N LEU A 140 3.79 4.18 -8.22
CA LEU A 140 2.93 5.33 -7.94
C LEU A 140 2.06 5.05 -6.72
N PHE A 141 2.09 5.97 -5.76
CA PHE A 141 1.30 5.90 -4.55
C PHE A 141 0.18 6.93 -4.57
N ASP A 142 -0.99 6.47 -4.15
CA ASP A 142 -2.11 7.33 -3.82
C ASP A 142 -3.05 6.61 -2.84
N GLY A 143 -3.81 7.41 -2.11
CA GLY A 143 -4.72 6.95 -1.07
C GLY A 143 -6.11 7.55 -1.27
N THR A 144 -7.15 6.79 -0.97
CA THR A 144 -8.51 7.32 -0.91
C THR A 144 -9.22 6.90 0.36
N MET A 145 -10.02 7.82 0.89
CA MET A 145 -10.99 7.53 1.94
C MET A 145 -12.18 6.76 1.37
N VAL A 146 -12.63 5.73 2.09
CA VAL A 146 -13.81 4.91 1.75
C VAL A 146 -14.69 4.75 2.98
N ARG A 147 -16.02 4.91 2.81
CA ARG A 147 -16.97 4.84 3.93
C ARG A 147 -17.07 3.41 4.47
N ALA A 148 -17.12 3.27 5.79
CA ALA A 148 -17.41 2.00 6.45
C ALA A 148 -18.90 1.64 6.36
N ASN A 149 -19.23 0.37 6.58
CA ASN A 149 -20.59 -0.07 6.80
C ASN A 149 -21.03 0.11 8.27
N ALA A 150 -20.85 1.34 8.76
CA ALA A 150 -21.11 1.74 10.13
C ALA A 150 -21.69 3.15 10.19
N ASP A 151 -22.53 3.41 11.20
CA ASP A 151 -23.10 4.72 11.47
C ASP A 151 -22.25 5.45 12.50
N PHE A 152 -21.96 6.72 12.24
CA PHE A 152 -21.20 7.58 13.13
C PHE A 152 -21.94 7.86 14.45
N ASN A 153 -23.28 7.87 14.44
CA ASN A 153 -24.07 8.14 15.64
C ASN A 153 -24.15 6.93 16.59
N ARG A 154 -23.75 5.74 16.11
CA ARG A 154 -23.69 4.51 16.91
C ARG A 154 -22.28 4.26 17.45
N GLN A 155 -21.75 5.23 18.17
CA GLN A 155 -20.46 5.13 18.85
C GLN A 155 -20.64 4.76 20.31
N VAL A 156 -19.75 3.89 20.80
CA VAL A 156 -19.65 3.47 22.18
C VAL A 156 -18.22 3.73 22.68
N PRO A 157 -18.02 3.93 24.00
CA PRO A 157 -16.68 4.02 24.54
C PRO A 157 -15.86 2.75 24.24
N ARG A 158 -14.63 2.93 23.78
CA ARG A 158 -13.78 1.82 23.30
C ARG A 158 -13.42 0.82 24.40
N PHE A 159 -13.35 1.25 25.66
CA PHE A 159 -13.00 0.39 26.79
C PHE A 159 -14.00 -0.77 26.99
N TYR A 160 -15.30 -0.55 26.73
CA TYR A 160 -16.31 -1.62 26.80
C TYR A 160 -15.97 -2.78 25.87
N HIS A 161 -15.42 -2.47 24.70
CA HIS A 161 -15.03 -3.49 23.75
C HIS A 161 -13.71 -4.16 24.12
N GLN A 162 -12.71 -3.39 24.56
CA GLN A 162 -11.41 -3.94 24.95
C GLN A 162 -11.53 -4.97 26.09
N ALA A 163 -12.44 -4.73 27.04
CA ALA A 163 -12.76 -5.69 28.09
C ALA A 163 -13.36 -7.00 27.56
N GLN A 164 -14.23 -6.93 26.55
CA GLN A 164 -14.82 -8.12 25.89
C GLN A 164 -13.80 -8.87 25.01
N GLN A 165 -12.94 -8.14 24.31
CA GLN A 165 -11.93 -8.70 23.40
C GLN A 165 -10.81 -9.43 24.14
N HIS A 166 -10.39 -8.92 25.30
CA HIS A 166 -9.35 -9.54 26.12
C HIS A 166 -9.68 -10.98 26.51
N LEU A 167 -10.97 -11.32 26.65
CA LEU A 167 -11.42 -12.68 26.93
C LEU A 167 -11.37 -13.60 25.70
N GLN A 168 -11.48 -13.05 24.49
CA GLN A 168 -11.42 -13.80 23.23
C GLN A 168 -9.97 -14.01 22.75
N ASP A 169 -9.11 -13.01 22.94
CA ASP A 169 -7.69 -13.05 22.55
C ASP A 169 -6.87 -14.09 23.34
N LEU A 170 -7.39 -14.58 24.48
CA LEU A 170 -6.81 -15.68 25.24
C LEU A 170 -6.91 -17.05 24.53
N PHE A 171 -7.70 -17.15 23.46
CA PHE A 171 -8.04 -18.43 22.81
C PHE A 171 -7.86 -18.47 21.27
N GLU A 172 -7.34 -17.43 20.61
CA GLU A 172 -7.15 -17.43 19.15
C GLU A 172 -5.67 -17.36 18.70
N GLU A 173 -5.24 -18.34 17.89
CA GLU A 173 -3.95 -18.32 17.19
C GLU A 173 -3.99 -17.41 15.94
N GLN A 174 -3.02 -16.50 15.86
CA GLN A 174 -3.03 -15.35 14.96
C GLN A 174 -2.47 -15.65 13.56
N GLY A 175 -3.35 -15.87 12.58
CA GLY A 175 -3.03 -15.88 11.15
C GLY A 175 -3.43 -14.57 10.46
N THR A 176 -2.63 -13.52 10.64
CA THR A 176 -2.89 -12.21 10.02
C THR A 176 -1.68 -11.72 9.25
N THR A 177 -1.92 -11.09 8.10
CA THR A 177 -0.86 -10.38 7.37
C THR A 177 -0.27 -9.28 8.25
N GLN A 178 1.05 -9.33 8.50
CA GLN A 178 1.79 -8.44 9.40
C GLN A 178 1.45 -6.94 9.25
N LEU A 179 1.19 -6.45 8.04
CA LEU A 179 0.87 -5.03 7.81
C LEU A 179 -0.51 -4.62 8.35
N VAL A 180 -1.52 -5.49 8.25
CA VAL A 180 -2.87 -5.17 8.75
C VAL A 180 -2.90 -5.14 10.27
N GLN A 181 -2.09 -5.97 10.93
CA GLN A 181 -1.88 -5.88 12.38
C GLN A 181 -1.08 -4.63 12.75
N LYS A 182 0.02 -4.33 12.04
CA LYS A 182 0.86 -3.15 12.30
C LYS A 182 0.09 -1.83 12.19
N TYR A 183 -0.90 -1.77 11.30
CA TYR A 183 -1.74 -0.59 11.03
C TYR A 183 -3.21 -0.81 11.38
N ASP A 184 -3.49 -1.45 12.51
CA ASP A 184 -4.84 -1.75 12.99
C ASP A 184 -5.58 -0.55 13.63
N GLY A 185 -4.89 0.58 13.77
CA GLY A 185 -5.39 1.82 14.38
C GLY A 185 -4.97 2.02 15.83
N THR A 186 -4.37 1.01 16.47
CA THR A 186 -3.75 1.15 17.79
C THR A 186 -2.55 2.09 17.71
N ARG A 187 -2.18 2.70 18.85
CA ARG A 187 -0.99 3.56 18.91
C ARG A 187 0.23 2.66 18.94
N GLN A 188 1.17 2.93 18.04
CA GLN A 188 2.46 2.25 18.08
C GLN A 188 3.24 2.67 19.35
N PRO A 189 3.89 1.72 20.04
CA PRO A 189 4.58 1.98 21.30
C PRO A 189 5.72 3.00 21.11
N GLY A 190 5.82 3.97 22.02
CA GLY A 190 6.88 4.99 22.03
C GLY A 190 6.45 6.39 21.57
N GLN A 191 5.22 6.59 21.08
CA GLN A 191 4.68 7.94 20.85
C GLN A 191 3.91 8.45 22.07
N ARG A 192 4.56 9.27 22.91
CA ARG A 192 3.85 10.10 23.91
C ARG A 192 3.06 11.17 23.15
N ALA A 193 1.74 11.03 23.06
CA ALA A 193 0.93 12.06 22.41
C ALA A 193 0.36 13.03 23.45
N THR A 194 0.65 14.31 23.26
CA THR A 194 -0.09 15.44 23.83
C THR A 194 -1.49 15.57 23.24
N TYR A 195 -1.72 15.00 22.05
CA TYR A 195 -3.00 15.01 21.33
C TYR A 195 -3.85 13.75 21.58
N LYS A 196 -5.15 13.94 21.79
CA LYS A 196 -6.16 12.89 22.01
C LYS A 196 -6.91 12.60 20.71
N ARG A 197 -6.80 11.39 20.15
CA ARG A 197 -7.55 10.99 18.93
C ARG A 197 -8.93 10.50 19.35
N LEU A 198 -9.98 10.87 18.63
CA LEU A 198 -11.33 10.34 18.86
C LEU A 198 -11.35 8.81 18.86
N ALA A 199 -10.59 8.19 17.96
CA ALA A 199 -10.47 6.74 17.84
C ALA A 199 -9.87 6.06 19.08
N ASP A 200 -9.16 6.77 19.97
CA ASP A 200 -8.60 6.19 21.20
C ASP A 200 -9.70 5.98 22.27
N PHE A 201 -10.77 6.78 22.21
CA PHE A 201 -11.83 6.79 23.24
C PHE A 201 -13.15 6.19 22.74
N TRP A 202 -13.43 6.33 21.44
CA TRP A 202 -14.71 5.94 20.85
C TRP A 202 -14.50 4.95 19.70
N CYS A 203 -15.41 4.00 19.58
CA CYS A 203 -15.49 3.07 18.45
C CYS A 203 -16.96 2.86 18.05
N SER A 204 -17.22 2.42 16.82
CA SER A 204 -18.58 2.05 16.44
C SER A 204 -18.97 0.75 17.11
N SER A 205 -20.23 0.61 17.55
CA SER A 205 -20.74 -0.65 18.10
C SER A 205 -20.84 -1.78 17.06
N VAL A 206 -20.86 -1.45 15.76
CA VAL A 206 -21.00 -2.44 14.67
C VAL A 206 -19.70 -2.70 13.91
N ASP A 207 -18.77 -1.75 13.93
CA ASP A 207 -17.46 -1.87 13.29
C ASP A 207 -16.39 -1.09 14.07
N GLN A 208 -15.79 -1.73 15.08
CA GLN A 208 -14.92 -1.01 16.02
C GLN A 208 -13.58 -0.57 15.40
N THR A 209 -13.25 -1.13 14.23
CA THR A 209 -12.02 -0.80 13.48
C THR A 209 -12.19 0.39 12.55
N ALA A 210 -13.43 0.74 12.21
CA ALA A 210 -13.73 1.95 11.43
C ALA A 210 -13.49 3.19 12.29
N THR A 211 -12.83 4.20 11.73
CA THR A 211 -12.50 5.44 12.44
C THR A 211 -13.01 6.67 11.69
N SER A 212 -12.99 7.83 12.34
CA SER A 212 -13.57 9.06 11.79
C SER A 212 -12.86 9.51 10.52
N LEU A 213 -13.64 9.72 9.46
CA LEU A 213 -13.23 10.40 8.22
C LEU A 213 -13.42 11.93 8.29
N GLY A 214 -13.81 12.46 9.45
CA GLY A 214 -14.37 13.81 9.55
C GLY A 214 -15.84 13.86 9.12
N HIS A 215 -16.46 15.04 9.25
CA HIS A 215 -17.86 15.30 8.86
C HIS A 215 -18.88 14.25 9.35
N LYS A 216 -18.75 13.78 10.60
CA LYS A 216 -19.61 12.74 11.19
C LYS A 216 -19.74 11.47 10.32
N ARG A 217 -18.63 11.00 9.74
CA ARG A 217 -18.58 9.75 8.96
C ARG A 217 -17.48 8.84 9.48
N LEU A 218 -17.73 7.53 9.42
CA LEU A 218 -16.75 6.50 9.71
C LEU A 218 -16.25 5.84 8.42
N GLY A 219 -15.00 5.41 8.42
CA GLY A 219 -14.40 4.76 7.28
C GLY A 219 -12.95 4.37 7.48
N TYR A 220 -12.34 4.13 6.33
CA TYR A 220 -11.00 3.60 6.18
C TYR A 220 -10.24 4.36 5.10
N HIS A 221 -8.92 4.25 5.13
CA HIS A 221 -8.05 4.69 4.06
C HIS A 221 -7.60 3.48 3.25
N LEU A 222 -7.84 3.53 1.95
CA LEU A 222 -7.39 2.57 0.97
C LEU A 222 -6.12 3.10 0.29
N HIS A 223 -5.03 2.37 0.42
CA HIS A 223 -3.72 2.68 -0.16
C HIS A 223 -3.46 1.78 -1.36
N TYR A 224 -3.18 2.38 -2.50
CA TYR A 224 -2.71 1.66 -3.70
C TYR A 224 -1.26 1.99 -4.01
N ALA A 225 -0.51 0.95 -4.37
CA ALA A 225 0.74 1.08 -5.11
C ALA A 225 0.52 0.55 -6.52
N VAL A 226 0.68 1.40 -7.52
CA VAL A 226 0.37 1.10 -8.92
C VAL A 226 1.63 1.18 -9.76
N ASP A 227 1.80 0.22 -10.68
CA ASP A 227 2.88 0.22 -11.65
C ASP A 227 2.77 1.40 -12.64
N GLY A 228 3.91 2.02 -12.94
CA GLY A 228 3.98 3.12 -13.91
C GLY A 228 3.84 2.70 -15.37
N GLY A 229 3.70 1.41 -15.68
CA GLY A 229 3.42 0.92 -17.02
C GLY A 229 2.06 1.38 -17.55
N LYS A 230 1.86 1.25 -18.87
CA LYS A 230 0.61 1.66 -19.53
C LYS A 230 -0.61 0.86 -19.06
N ALA A 231 -0.41 -0.36 -18.57
CA ALA A 231 -1.48 -1.24 -18.08
C ALA A 231 -2.01 -0.84 -16.69
N ARG A 232 -1.26 -0.02 -15.93
CA ARG A 232 -1.68 0.51 -14.61
C ARG A 232 -2.06 -0.62 -13.65
N ILE A 233 -1.20 -1.63 -13.53
CA ILE A 233 -1.45 -2.77 -12.65
C ILE A 233 -1.32 -2.31 -11.20
N ILE A 234 -2.32 -2.63 -10.38
CA ILE A 234 -2.24 -2.41 -8.93
C ILE A 234 -1.33 -3.50 -8.38
N LEU A 235 -0.17 -3.13 -7.85
CA LEU A 235 0.82 -4.06 -7.31
C LEU A 235 0.58 -4.32 -5.82
N HIS A 236 0.00 -3.36 -5.11
CA HIS A 236 -0.35 -3.54 -3.70
C HIS A 236 -1.63 -2.80 -3.33
N CYS A 237 -2.42 -3.43 -2.47
CA CYS A 237 -3.64 -2.89 -1.88
C CYS A 237 -3.57 -3.08 -0.36
N LEU A 238 -3.73 -2.00 0.40
CA LEU A 238 -3.80 -2.04 1.86
C LEU A 238 -4.92 -1.14 2.33
N VAL A 239 -5.74 -1.62 3.27
CA VAL A 239 -6.72 -0.79 3.97
C VAL A 239 -6.31 -0.61 5.42
N THR A 240 -6.27 0.64 5.87
CA THR A 240 -6.04 1.02 7.27
C THR A 240 -7.24 1.79 7.81
N PRO A 241 -7.43 1.86 9.14
CA PRO A 241 -8.35 2.83 9.71
C PRO A 241 -8.01 4.26 9.24
N ALA A 242 -9.02 5.11 9.09
CA ALA A 242 -8.86 6.51 8.73
C ALA A 242 -8.03 7.37 9.72
N SER A 243 -7.83 6.89 10.95
CA SER A 243 -6.92 7.51 11.91
C SER A 243 -5.44 7.37 11.54
N ILE A 244 -5.10 6.41 10.67
CA ILE A 244 -3.76 6.19 10.13
C ILE A 244 -3.59 7.09 8.90
N GLN A 245 -2.53 7.90 8.90
CA GLN A 245 -2.24 8.79 7.78
C GLN A 245 -1.67 8.03 6.58
N ASP A 246 -1.99 8.52 5.37
CA ASP A 246 -1.62 7.87 4.10
C ASP A 246 -0.12 7.63 3.93
N ASN A 247 0.70 8.52 4.51
CA ASN A 247 2.14 8.46 4.43
C ASN A 247 2.80 7.38 5.31
N GLN A 248 2.13 6.93 6.37
CA GLN A 248 2.70 5.98 7.36
C GLN A 248 2.96 4.58 6.79
N PRO A 249 2.05 3.95 6.01
CA PRO A 249 2.30 2.63 5.45
C PRO A 249 3.15 2.65 4.17
N MET A 250 3.54 3.82 3.66
CA MET A 250 4.13 3.94 2.32
C MET A 250 5.39 3.09 2.13
N LEU A 251 6.38 3.21 3.04
CA LEU A 251 7.64 2.48 2.93
C LEU A 251 7.42 0.97 3.00
N ASP A 252 6.61 0.50 3.95
CA ASP A 252 6.27 -0.92 4.08
C ASP A 252 5.64 -1.48 2.80
N VAL A 253 4.69 -0.73 2.22
CA VAL A 253 4.03 -1.10 0.97
C VAL A 253 5.03 -1.09 -0.19
N ALA A 254 5.90 -0.07 -0.27
CA ALA A 254 6.93 0.04 -1.30
C ALA A 254 7.91 -1.14 -1.25
N TRP A 255 8.40 -1.48 -0.06
CA TRP A 255 9.37 -2.55 0.14
C TRP A 255 8.76 -3.93 -0.07
N ARG A 256 7.57 -4.18 0.47
CA ARG A 256 6.85 -5.43 0.21
C ARG A 256 6.64 -5.65 -1.28
N THR A 257 6.25 -4.60 -2.00
CA THR A 257 6.06 -4.64 -3.46
C THR A 257 7.39 -4.87 -4.20
N ARG A 258 8.43 -4.09 -3.89
CA ARG A 258 9.74 -4.20 -4.53
C ARG A 258 10.35 -5.58 -4.32
N PHE A 259 10.33 -6.10 -3.10
CA PHE A 259 10.99 -7.36 -2.77
C PHE A 259 10.23 -8.58 -3.27
N ARG A 260 8.89 -8.55 -3.23
CA ARG A 260 8.08 -9.68 -3.71
C ARG A 260 8.29 -9.94 -5.21
N TRP A 261 8.24 -8.88 -6.02
CA TRP A 261 8.37 -8.98 -7.49
C TRP A 261 9.75 -8.56 -8.01
N GLN A 262 10.73 -8.35 -7.12
CA GLN A 262 12.11 -7.97 -7.45
C GLN A 262 12.19 -6.80 -8.44
N LEU A 263 11.33 -5.81 -8.26
CA LEU A 263 11.17 -4.72 -9.23
C LEU A 263 12.41 -3.82 -9.24
N PRO A 264 13.00 -3.52 -10.42
CA PRO A 264 14.12 -2.61 -10.57
C PRO A 264 13.63 -1.14 -10.50
N LEU A 265 13.05 -0.77 -9.35
CA LEU A 265 12.46 0.55 -9.15
C LEU A 265 13.54 1.62 -9.26
N LYS A 266 13.29 2.58 -10.15
CA LYS A 266 14.08 3.80 -10.36
C LYS A 266 13.43 5.02 -9.73
N LYS A 267 12.10 5.07 -9.69
CA LYS A 267 11.36 6.20 -9.08
C LYS A 267 10.16 5.74 -8.27
N VAL A 268 9.87 6.51 -7.23
CA VAL A 268 8.62 6.42 -6.47
C VAL A 268 7.92 7.76 -6.55
N ILE A 269 6.67 7.76 -6.98
CA ILE A 269 5.91 8.97 -7.29
C ILE A 269 4.69 9.03 -6.36
N ALA A 270 4.55 10.12 -5.61
CA ALA A 270 3.48 10.27 -4.63
C ALA A 270 3.06 11.73 -4.47
N ASP A 271 1.89 11.97 -3.87
CA ASP A 271 1.44 13.33 -3.58
C ASP A 271 2.25 13.99 -2.44
N ARG A 272 1.90 15.24 -2.12
CA ARG A 272 2.60 16.00 -1.07
C ARG A 272 2.46 15.40 0.33
N ARG A 273 1.37 14.67 0.64
CA ARG A 273 1.17 14.05 1.96
C ARG A 273 2.22 12.99 2.24
N TYR A 274 2.68 12.30 1.20
CA TYR A 274 3.74 11.30 1.26
C TYR A 274 5.14 11.89 1.41
N GLY A 275 5.35 13.18 1.12
CA GLY A 275 6.64 13.89 1.18
C GLY A 275 7.18 14.18 2.58
N THR A 276 7.08 13.20 3.49
CA THR A 276 7.69 13.23 4.82
C THR A 276 9.18 12.95 4.72
N ILE A 277 9.95 13.42 5.71
CA ILE A 277 11.41 13.19 5.78
C ILE A 277 11.69 11.69 5.80
N GLU A 278 10.94 10.92 6.59
CA GLU A 278 11.10 9.47 6.70
C GLU A 278 10.92 8.76 5.34
N ASN A 279 9.84 9.07 4.61
CA ASN A 279 9.59 8.45 3.31
C ASN A 279 10.65 8.82 2.27
N VAL A 280 11.00 10.12 2.20
CA VAL A 280 12.02 10.61 1.26
C VAL A 280 13.37 9.95 1.52
N VAL A 281 13.81 9.92 2.78
CA VAL A 281 15.07 9.29 3.17
C VAL A 281 15.04 7.79 2.91
N GLY A 282 13.93 7.12 3.24
CA GLY A 282 13.76 5.69 2.97
C GLY A 282 13.92 5.35 1.49
N ILE A 283 13.34 6.15 0.60
CA ILE A 283 13.43 5.95 -0.85
C ILE A 283 14.83 6.33 -1.40
N GLU A 284 15.33 7.52 -1.09
CA GLU A 284 16.61 8.04 -1.62
C GLU A 284 17.82 7.23 -1.13
N SER A 285 17.82 6.75 0.11
CA SER A 285 18.90 5.91 0.65
C SER A 285 19.07 4.57 -0.08
N ASN A 286 18.04 4.15 -0.83
CA ASN A 286 18.07 2.96 -1.68
C ASN A 286 18.38 3.29 -3.16
N ARG A 287 18.88 4.50 -3.44
CA ARG A 287 19.18 5.00 -4.80
C ARG A 287 17.96 4.98 -5.74
N ILE A 288 16.78 5.23 -5.18
CA ILE A 288 15.52 5.37 -5.90
C ILE A 288 15.11 6.84 -5.84
N GLN A 289 14.69 7.43 -6.95
CA GLN A 289 14.30 8.84 -6.99
C GLN A 289 12.91 9.05 -6.37
N ALA A 290 12.83 9.87 -5.32
CA ALA A 290 11.60 10.26 -4.64
C ALA A 290 10.93 11.44 -5.35
N CYS A 291 9.95 11.15 -6.21
CA CYS A 291 9.13 12.15 -6.88
C CYS A 291 7.89 12.48 -6.03
N MET A 292 8.10 13.15 -4.90
CA MET A 292 7.04 13.59 -3.99
C MET A 292 7.34 14.99 -3.46
N PRO A 293 6.38 15.94 -3.47
CA PRO A 293 6.65 17.30 -3.01
C PRO A 293 6.97 17.32 -1.52
N LEU A 294 8.11 17.91 -1.14
CA LEU A 294 8.51 18.00 0.26
C LEU A 294 7.53 18.88 1.06
N HIS A 295 7.30 18.52 2.33
CA HIS A 295 6.71 19.46 3.27
C HIS A 295 7.70 20.60 3.54
N SER A 296 7.56 21.69 2.78
CA SER A 296 8.39 22.89 2.89
C SER A 296 8.64 23.31 4.35
N GLN A 297 9.88 23.20 4.81
CA GLN A 297 10.33 23.85 6.05
C GLN A 297 10.30 25.38 5.90
N ALA A 298 10.54 25.87 4.67
CA ALA A 298 10.54 27.29 4.30
C ALA A 298 9.18 27.99 4.54
N ALA A 299 8.03 27.31 4.38
CA ALA A 299 6.73 27.92 4.63
C ALA A 299 6.53 28.32 6.10
N ARG A 300 7.18 27.63 7.05
CA ARG A 300 7.19 28.04 8.47
C ARG A 300 8.19 29.17 8.75
N SER A 301 9.29 29.25 7.98
CA SER A 301 10.26 30.36 8.11
C SER A 301 9.72 31.67 7.53
N ARG A 302 8.84 31.63 6.52
CA ARG A 302 8.17 32.80 5.93
C ARG A 302 7.13 33.46 6.84
N GLN A 303 6.79 32.86 7.98
CA GLN A 303 5.76 33.35 8.90
C GLN A 303 6.26 34.37 9.94
N ARG A 304 7.54 34.75 9.95
CA ARG A 304 8.03 35.86 10.78
C ARG A 304 8.27 37.07 9.89
N PRO A 305 7.26 37.94 9.68
CA PRO A 305 7.51 39.24 9.05
C PRO A 305 8.61 39.93 9.88
N ASN A 306 9.66 40.40 9.23
CA ASN A 306 10.79 41.15 9.82
C ASN A 306 11.98 40.34 10.38
N VAL A 307 12.10 39.05 10.07
CA VAL A 307 13.32 38.29 10.41
C VAL A 307 13.86 37.56 9.17
N PHE A 308 15.17 37.70 8.90
CA PHE A 308 15.85 36.99 7.81
C PHE A 308 15.48 35.49 7.80
N PRO A 309 15.05 34.93 6.66
CA PRO A 309 14.74 33.51 6.56
C PRO A 309 16.01 32.66 6.67
N SER A 310 15.84 31.38 7.01
CA SER A 310 16.95 30.41 7.01
C SER A 310 17.66 30.29 5.68
N ASP A 311 16.96 30.58 4.58
CA ASP A 311 17.44 30.39 3.21
C ASP A 311 18.56 31.37 2.84
N LEU A 312 18.69 32.50 3.56
CA LEU A 312 19.81 33.44 3.42
C LEU A 312 21.09 32.98 4.14
N PHE A 313 21.06 31.86 4.88
CA PHE A 313 22.22 31.30 5.56
C PHE A 313 22.76 30.15 4.73
N HIS A 314 24.00 30.28 4.24
CA HIS A 314 24.64 29.26 3.45
C HIS A 314 25.25 28.18 4.35
N PHE A 315 25.02 26.90 4.04
CA PHE A 315 25.61 25.80 4.78
C PHE A 315 26.93 25.37 4.13
N ASP A 316 28.03 25.52 4.86
CA ASP A 316 29.36 25.02 4.51
C ASP A 316 29.48 23.58 5.05
N ALA A 317 29.33 22.61 4.15
CA ALA A 317 29.33 21.19 4.48
C ALA A 317 30.72 20.67 4.89
N GLU A 318 31.79 21.23 4.33
CA GLU A 318 33.18 20.83 4.62
C GLU A 318 33.55 21.12 6.08
N HIS A 319 33.14 22.28 6.57
CA HIS A 319 33.47 22.72 7.93
C HIS A 319 32.31 22.55 8.93
N ASN A 320 31.20 21.93 8.50
CA ASN A 320 29.98 21.73 9.28
C ASN A 320 29.53 23.01 10.01
N ARG A 321 29.30 24.09 9.26
CA ARG A 321 28.93 25.41 9.80
C ARG A 321 28.01 26.16 8.86
N TYR A 322 27.29 27.14 9.40
CA TYR A 322 26.52 28.08 8.59
C TYR A 322 27.26 29.42 8.46
N ILE A 323 27.10 30.07 7.32
CA ILE A 323 27.57 31.41 7.04
C ILE A 323 26.35 32.32 6.97
N CYS A 324 26.32 33.37 7.79
CA CYS A 324 25.24 34.33 7.77
C CYS A 324 25.40 35.36 6.64
N PRO A 325 24.37 36.17 6.33
CA PRO A 325 24.47 37.23 5.30
C PRO A 325 25.55 38.29 5.54
N GLN A 326 26.07 38.38 6.77
CA GLN A 326 27.17 39.27 7.15
C GLN A 326 28.52 38.54 7.20
N GLY A 327 28.62 37.34 6.62
CA GLY A 327 29.85 36.54 6.55
C GLY A 327 30.27 35.87 7.86
N GLN A 328 29.49 35.97 8.94
CA GLN A 328 29.84 35.39 10.24
C GLN A 328 29.44 33.92 10.35
N PHE A 329 30.26 33.13 11.04
CA PHE A 329 30.04 31.70 11.21
C PHE A 329 29.09 31.36 12.36
N LEU A 330 28.17 30.45 12.10
CA LEU A 330 27.34 29.76 13.07
C LEU A 330 27.85 28.33 13.23
N LYS A 331 28.34 28.00 14.42
CA LYS A 331 28.87 26.67 14.72
C LYS A 331 27.77 25.73 15.22
N TYR A 332 27.97 24.44 15.02
CA TYR A 332 27.13 23.41 15.64
C TYR A 332 27.07 23.62 17.15
N PHE A 333 25.85 23.58 17.70
CA PHE A 333 25.58 23.82 19.12
C PHE A 333 25.03 22.57 19.79
N ASN A 334 23.97 21.97 19.23
CA ASN A 334 23.41 20.72 19.72
C ASN A 334 22.57 20.00 18.66
N THR A 335 22.22 18.75 18.97
CA THR A 335 21.30 17.94 18.19
C THR A 335 20.00 17.77 18.97
N ASP A 336 18.88 18.04 18.32
CA ASP A 336 17.56 17.67 18.79
C ASP A 336 17.17 16.33 18.14
N TYR A 337 17.41 15.24 18.85
CA TYR A 337 17.09 13.89 18.39
C TYR A 337 15.58 13.63 18.31
N GLN A 338 14.75 14.36 19.07
CA GLN A 338 13.29 14.20 19.00
C GLN A 338 12.75 14.88 17.74
N ALA A 339 13.25 16.07 17.41
CA ALA A 339 12.87 16.77 16.19
C ALA A 339 13.72 16.39 14.95
N GLN A 340 14.72 15.52 15.11
CA GLN A 340 15.69 15.12 14.08
C GLN A 340 16.35 16.34 13.40
N ARG A 341 16.83 17.29 14.23
CA ARG A 341 17.40 18.56 13.78
C ARG A 341 18.79 18.82 14.37
N LEU A 342 19.67 19.35 13.54
CA LEU A 342 20.95 19.91 13.95
C LEU A 342 20.78 21.42 14.14
N ASN A 343 21.22 21.95 15.29
CA ASN A 343 21.10 23.36 15.60
C ASN A 343 22.48 24.04 15.59
N TYR A 344 22.54 25.20 14.97
CA TYR A 344 23.73 26.03 14.81
C TYR A 344 23.47 27.40 15.42
N LYS A 345 24.50 27.96 16.05
CA LYS A 345 24.39 29.23 16.78
C LYS A 345 25.58 30.13 16.45
N ALA A 346 25.31 31.41 16.21
CA ALA A 346 26.33 32.44 16.12
C ALA A 346 26.86 32.79 17.51
N LYS A 347 28.12 33.21 17.63
CA LYS A 347 28.65 33.72 18.90
C LYS A 347 27.87 34.95 19.35
N ASP A 348 27.43 34.95 20.61
CA ASP A 348 26.54 35.97 21.18
C ASP A 348 27.14 37.38 21.05
N ARG A 349 28.45 37.52 21.30
CA ARG A 349 29.20 38.79 21.16
C ARG A 349 29.18 39.33 19.74
N VAL A 350 29.32 38.46 18.73
CA VAL A 350 29.32 38.83 17.30
C VAL A 350 27.93 39.32 16.88
N CYS A 351 26.88 38.64 17.33
CA CYS A 351 25.52 39.09 17.06
C CYS A 351 25.12 40.33 17.87
N ALA A 352 25.74 40.62 19.01
CA ALA A 352 25.39 41.76 19.86
C ALA A 352 25.78 43.10 19.21
N VAL A 353 26.92 43.14 18.51
CA VAL A 353 27.44 44.34 17.82
C VAL A 353 27.02 44.43 16.34
N CYS A 354 26.16 43.52 15.87
CA CYS A 354 25.80 43.42 14.46
C CYS A 354 24.74 44.47 14.07
N LEU A 355 25.03 45.30 13.07
CA LEU A 355 24.16 46.39 12.59
C LEU A 355 22.78 45.90 12.10
N VAL A 356 22.72 44.71 11.50
CA VAL A 356 21.47 44.12 10.97
C VAL A 356 20.79 43.17 11.96
N ARG A 357 21.16 43.21 13.26
CA ARG A 357 20.62 42.30 14.28
C ARG A 357 19.09 42.38 14.37
N SER A 358 18.52 43.58 14.33
CA SER A 358 17.07 43.81 14.41
C SER A 358 16.29 43.10 13.30
N GLN A 359 16.90 42.96 12.12
CA GLN A 359 16.34 42.24 10.97
C GLN A 359 16.72 40.76 10.94
N CYS A 360 17.65 40.31 11.79
CA CYS A 360 18.21 38.96 11.77
C CYS A 360 17.69 38.06 12.91
N THR A 361 17.52 38.58 14.13
CA THR A 361 17.05 37.77 15.28
C THR A 361 16.48 38.63 16.40
N THR A 362 15.43 38.16 17.05
CA THR A 362 14.87 38.75 18.28
C THR A 362 15.47 38.13 19.57
N SER A 363 16.28 37.08 19.45
CA SER A 363 16.86 36.39 20.61
C SER A 363 18.04 37.15 21.19
N LYS A 364 18.07 37.34 22.51
CA LYS A 364 19.21 37.92 23.24
C LYS A 364 20.51 37.14 22.99
N GLN A 365 20.41 35.83 22.82
CA GLN A 365 21.55 34.91 22.62
C GLN A 365 21.99 34.78 21.16
N GLY A 366 21.63 35.72 20.27
CA GLY A 366 22.03 35.70 18.87
C GLY A 366 21.18 34.79 17.98
N ARG A 367 21.57 34.67 16.70
CA ARG A 367 20.81 33.91 15.71
C ARG A 367 21.06 32.41 15.87
N ARG A 368 19.97 31.63 15.83
CA ARG A 368 20.01 30.17 15.71
C ARG A 368 19.39 29.76 14.38
N VAL A 369 20.04 28.82 13.71
CA VAL A 369 19.54 28.18 12.48
C VAL A 369 19.56 26.69 12.71
N SER A 370 18.54 25.99 12.22
CA SER A 370 18.49 24.55 12.28
C SER A 370 18.06 23.96 10.96
N HIS A 371 18.54 22.76 10.67
CA HIS A 371 18.09 21.97 9.54
C HIS A 371 17.92 20.51 9.94
N SER A 372 17.24 19.74 9.09
CA SER A 372 17.09 18.30 9.30
C SER A 372 18.45 17.60 9.27
N MET A 373 18.62 16.58 10.11
CA MET A 373 19.77 15.66 10.06
C MET A 373 19.91 14.98 8.69
N HIS A 374 18.83 14.89 7.92
CA HIS A 374 18.80 14.30 6.58
C HIS A 374 18.81 15.35 5.47
N LYS A 375 19.37 16.53 5.73
CA LYS A 375 19.43 17.66 4.78
C LYS A 375 19.96 17.26 3.40
N HIS A 376 20.99 16.41 3.34
CA HIS A 376 21.55 15.91 2.08
C HIS A 376 20.48 15.29 1.16
N HIS A 377 19.64 14.38 1.67
CA HIS A 377 18.56 13.77 0.87
C HIS A 377 17.48 14.78 0.48
N LEU A 378 17.13 15.69 1.38
CA LEU A 378 16.13 16.72 1.09
C LEU A 378 16.62 17.70 0.01
N ASP A 379 17.88 18.10 0.07
CA ASP A 379 18.50 18.99 -0.93
C ASP A 379 18.61 18.28 -2.29
N GLN A 380 18.92 16.98 -2.32
CA GLN A 380 18.90 16.17 -3.54
C GLN A 380 17.50 16.18 -4.20
N VAL A 381 16.45 15.91 -3.42
CA VAL A 381 15.07 15.95 -3.93
C VAL A 381 14.72 17.35 -4.43
N GLN A 382 15.06 18.37 -3.66
CA GLN A 382 14.81 19.77 -4.02
C GLN A 382 15.51 20.15 -5.31
N ALA A 383 16.73 19.67 -5.55
CA ALA A 383 17.53 19.99 -6.74
C ALA A 383 16.88 19.50 -8.04
N TYR A 384 16.20 18.35 -8.03
CA TYR A 384 15.50 17.86 -9.22
C TYR A 384 14.00 18.15 -9.26
N GLN A 385 13.42 18.75 -8.20
CA GLN A 385 11.98 18.98 -8.07
C GLN A 385 11.43 19.88 -9.17
N ASP A 386 12.20 20.87 -9.61
CA ASP A 386 11.80 21.83 -10.66
C ASP A 386 12.16 21.35 -12.08
N THR A 387 12.66 20.12 -12.22
CA THR A 387 13.01 19.57 -13.53
C THR A 387 11.77 19.13 -14.31
N PHE A 388 11.85 19.20 -15.64
CA PHE A 388 10.80 18.67 -16.52
C PHE A 388 10.49 17.18 -16.23
N ALA A 389 11.51 16.37 -15.94
CA ALA A 389 11.35 14.96 -15.63
C ALA A 389 10.50 14.73 -14.38
N TYR A 390 10.69 15.54 -13.34
CA TYR A 390 9.87 15.50 -12.12
C TYR A 390 8.43 15.91 -12.39
N HIS A 391 8.21 17.05 -13.06
CA HIS A 391 6.85 17.49 -13.41
C HIS A 391 6.12 16.50 -14.33
N LYS A 392 6.84 15.82 -15.23
CA LYS A 392 6.29 14.74 -16.06
C LYS A 392 5.86 13.54 -15.21
N ALA A 393 6.66 13.12 -14.24
CA ALA A 393 6.32 12.05 -13.30
C ALA A 393 5.07 12.40 -12.47
N MET A 394 4.99 13.64 -11.96
CA MET A 394 3.83 14.10 -11.18
C MET A 394 2.53 14.15 -12.02
N ARG A 395 2.59 14.63 -13.27
CA ARG A 395 1.45 14.59 -14.20
C ARG A 395 1.04 13.16 -14.52
N LYS A 396 2.00 12.25 -14.69
CA LYS A 396 1.73 10.83 -14.92
C LYS A 396 0.95 10.22 -13.76
N ARG A 397 1.27 10.55 -12.51
CA ARG A 397 0.53 10.07 -11.32
C ARG A 397 -0.96 10.37 -11.39
N GLN A 398 -1.32 11.60 -11.72
CA GLN A 398 -2.72 12.05 -11.82
C GLN A 398 -3.51 11.22 -12.83
N VAL A 399 -2.89 10.81 -13.93
CA VAL A 399 -3.57 10.06 -15.01
C VAL A 399 -3.50 8.53 -14.81
N TRP A 400 -2.60 8.02 -13.96
CA TRP A 400 -2.41 6.58 -13.76
C TRP A 400 -3.17 6.04 -12.56
N VAL A 401 -3.11 6.72 -11.41
CA VAL A 401 -3.67 6.20 -10.16
C VAL A 401 -5.09 6.71 -9.92
N GLU A 402 -5.36 7.99 -10.12
CA GLU A 402 -6.69 8.57 -9.84
C GLU A 402 -7.82 7.87 -10.64
N PRO A 403 -7.63 7.50 -11.93
CA PRO A 403 -8.64 6.74 -12.65
C PRO A 403 -8.93 5.36 -12.06
N LYS A 404 -8.00 4.74 -11.34
CA LYS A 404 -8.27 3.46 -10.64
C LYS A 404 -9.23 3.67 -9.48
N PHE A 405 -9.10 4.76 -8.75
CA PHE A 405 -10.08 5.10 -7.71
C PHE A 405 -11.41 5.56 -8.29
N ALA A 406 -11.40 6.29 -9.41
CA ALA A 406 -12.63 6.67 -10.10
C ALA A 406 -13.40 5.43 -10.59
N GLU A 407 -12.73 4.52 -11.29
CA GLU A 407 -13.27 3.22 -11.70
C GLU A 407 -13.83 2.43 -10.51
N LEU A 408 -13.05 2.33 -9.43
CA LEU A 408 -13.46 1.62 -8.23
C LEU A 408 -14.75 2.21 -7.62
N LYS A 409 -14.83 3.54 -7.48
CA LYS A 409 -15.96 4.22 -6.84
C LYS A 409 -17.22 4.23 -7.71
N VAL A 410 -17.07 4.49 -9.01
CA VAL A 410 -18.19 4.69 -9.94
C VAL A 410 -18.71 3.36 -10.47
N TRP A 411 -17.84 2.47 -10.93
CA TRP A 411 -18.26 1.23 -11.61
C TRP A 411 -18.33 0.02 -10.68
N HIS A 412 -17.51 -0.01 -9.62
CA HIS A 412 -17.41 -1.19 -8.73
C HIS A 412 -17.89 -0.90 -7.29
N LEU A 413 -18.74 0.14 -7.14
CA LEU A 413 -19.38 0.55 -5.89
C LEU A 413 -18.41 0.64 -4.70
N GLY A 414 -17.20 1.13 -4.95
CA GLY A 414 -16.11 1.23 -3.99
C GLY A 414 -16.18 2.45 -3.07
N SER A 415 -17.24 3.26 -3.14
CA SER A 415 -17.42 4.43 -2.26
C SER A 415 -17.77 4.05 -0.81
N LYS A 416 -18.24 2.81 -0.59
CA LYS A 416 -18.57 2.26 0.74
C LYS A 416 -18.22 0.77 0.77
N TYR A 417 -17.59 0.29 1.83
CA TYR A 417 -17.37 -1.14 2.05
C TYR A 417 -18.68 -1.85 2.45
N ARG A 418 -18.82 -3.13 2.07
CA ARG A 418 -19.95 -3.98 2.48
C ARG A 418 -19.60 -4.72 3.77
N LEU A 419 -18.36 -5.18 3.89
CA LEU A 419 -17.87 -5.92 5.02
C LEU A 419 -17.54 -4.99 6.19
N ARG A 420 -17.46 -5.58 7.39
CA ARG A 420 -17.16 -4.89 8.64
C ARG A 420 -15.95 -5.53 9.30
N GLY A 421 -15.15 -4.72 9.97
CA GLY A 421 -13.90 -5.16 10.58
C GLY A 421 -12.74 -5.14 9.59
N LEU A 422 -11.60 -4.63 10.05
CA LEU A 422 -10.43 -4.32 9.22
C LEU A 422 -9.96 -5.50 8.35
N ARG A 423 -9.94 -6.72 8.91
CA ARG A 423 -9.54 -7.94 8.18
C ARG A 423 -10.47 -8.20 6.98
N LYS A 424 -11.78 -8.19 7.21
CA LYS A 424 -12.78 -8.44 6.16
C LYS A 424 -12.83 -7.30 5.15
N VAL A 425 -12.65 -6.07 5.59
CA VAL A 425 -12.54 -4.90 4.70
C VAL A 425 -11.32 -5.00 3.78
N ASN A 426 -10.16 -5.46 4.29
CA ASN A 426 -9.00 -5.73 3.46
C ASN A 426 -9.27 -6.85 2.43
N ILE A 427 -9.98 -7.92 2.81
CA ILE A 427 -10.42 -8.96 1.85
C ILE A 427 -11.25 -8.36 0.71
N GLU A 428 -12.24 -7.50 1.04
CA GLU A 428 -13.06 -6.84 0.02
C GLU A 428 -12.22 -5.95 -0.91
N ALA A 429 -11.26 -5.21 -0.34
CA ALA A 429 -10.38 -4.33 -1.11
C ALA A 429 -9.41 -5.11 -2.02
N LEU A 430 -8.86 -6.23 -1.55
CA LEU A 430 -8.01 -7.12 -2.34
C LEU A 430 -8.78 -7.74 -3.50
N LEU A 431 -10.00 -8.23 -3.27
CA LEU A 431 -10.86 -8.76 -4.34
C LEU A 431 -11.20 -7.69 -5.39
N LYS A 432 -11.50 -6.45 -4.96
CA LYS A 432 -11.74 -5.33 -5.88
C LYS A 432 -10.50 -4.96 -6.68
N ALA A 433 -9.33 -4.90 -6.04
CA ALA A 433 -8.06 -4.63 -6.72
C ALA A 433 -7.68 -5.75 -7.71
N ALA A 434 -7.89 -7.02 -7.32
CA ALA A 434 -7.72 -8.17 -8.21
C ALA A 434 -8.66 -8.08 -9.42
N GLY A 435 -9.94 -7.76 -9.21
CA GLY A 435 -10.90 -7.52 -10.29
C GLY A 435 -10.44 -6.42 -11.26
N GLN A 436 -9.94 -5.29 -10.76
CA GLN A 436 -9.39 -4.22 -11.60
C GLN A 436 -8.17 -4.67 -12.42
N ASN A 437 -7.31 -5.52 -11.86
CA ASN A 437 -6.17 -6.11 -12.57
C ASN A 437 -6.64 -7.12 -13.62
N ILE A 438 -7.61 -7.98 -13.31
CA ILE A 438 -8.22 -8.93 -14.26
C ILE A 438 -8.82 -8.17 -15.45
N LYS A 439 -9.48 -7.02 -15.24
CA LYS A 439 -9.95 -6.18 -16.36
C LYS A 439 -8.82 -5.74 -17.30
N GLN A 440 -7.60 -5.53 -16.79
CA GLN A 440 -6.43 -5.22 -17.62
C GLN A 440 -5.89 -6.45 -18.32
N LEU A 441 -5.85 -7.60 -17.61
CA LEU A 441 -5.47 -8.89 -18.18
C LEU A 441 -6.38 -9.27 -19.37
N LEU A 442 -7.69 -9.07 -19.25
CA LEU A 442 -8.63 -9.35 -20.34
C LEU A 442 -8.42 -8.44 -21.56
N LYS A 443 -7.99 -7.19 -21.35
CA LYS A 443 -7.65 -6.24 -22.43
C LYS A 443 -6.30 -6.52 -23.07
N ALA A 444 -5.42 -7.30 -22.42
CA ALA A 444 -4.14 -7.66 -22.99
C ALA A 444 -4.36 -8.44 -24.29
N LYS A 445 -3.75 -7.93 -25.37
CA LYS A 445 -3.54 -8.71 -26.59
C LYS A 445 -2.38 -9.67 -26.28
N ASN A 446 -2.46 -10.94 -26.69
CA ASN A 446 -1.37 -11.91 -26.55
C ASN A 446 -0.09 -11.33 -27.16
N ARG A 447 0.74 -10.69 -26.34
CA ARG A 447 2.04 -10.16 -26.71
C ARG A 447 3.06 -11.11 -26.11
N LYS A 448 3.99 -11.59 -26.94
CA LYS A 448 5.18 -12.31 -26.45
C LYS A 448 5.87 -11.42 -25.42
N SER A 449 5.94 -11.89 -24.18
CA SER A 449 6.52 -11.14 -23.06
C SER A 449 8.04 -11.04 -23.19
N SER A 450 8.61 -9.94 -22.72
CA SER A 450 9.97 -9.96 -22.19
C SER A 450 9.84 -10.37 -20.72
N PRO A 451 10.33 -11.54 -20.31
CA PRO A 451 10.13 -12.04 -18.95
C PRO A 451 10.81 -11.12 -17.94
N ILE A 452 10.09 -10.79 -16.86
CA ILE A 452 10.73 -10.50 -15.58
C ILE A 452 11.47 -11.80 -15.21
N PRO A 453 12.74 -11.75 -14.77
CA PRO A 453 13.48 -12.97 -14.43
C PRO A 453 12.66 -13.81 -13.44
N PRO A 454 12.52 -15.13 -13.69
CA PRO A 454 11.65 -15.97 -12.90
C PRO A 454 12.03 -15.91 -11.43
N THR A 455 11.05 -15.65 -10.57
CA THR A 455 11.17 -15.89 -9.13
C THR A 455 11.50 -17.36 -8.89
N ASN A 456 12.74 -17.67 -8.51
CA ASN A 456 13.11 -18.96 -7.94
C ASN A 456 12.37 -19.14 -6.59
N SER A 457 11.12 -19.59 -6.68
CA SER A 457 10.15 -19.62 -5.58
C SER A 457 10.44 -20.70 -4.53
N MET A 458 11.28 -21.70 -4.82
CA MET A 458 11.53 -22.82 -3.90
C MET A 458 12.66 -22.60 -2.89
N LEU A 459 13.73 -21.86 -3.24
CA LEU A 459 14.86 -21.62 -2.32
C LEU A 459 14.58 -20.48 -1.33
N ILE A 460 13.76 -19.50 -1.73
CA ILE A 460 13.51 -18.27 -0.95
C ILE A 460 12.40 -18.48 0.09
N GLN A 461 11.41 -19.35 -0.15
CA GLN A 461 10.39 -19.70 0.86
C GLN A 461 11.01 -20.29 2.15
N ARG A 462 12.21 -20.87 2.08
CA ARG A 462 12.97 -21.33 3.25
C ARG A 462 13.76 -20.24 3.99
N LEU A 463 14.01 -19.08 3.36
CA LEU A 463 14.78 -17.97 3.94
C LEU A 463 13.93 -16.78 4.42
N VAL A 464 12.66 -16.68 3.97
CA VAL A 464 11.71 -15.65 4.44
C VAL A 464 11.49 -15.66 5.97
N PRO A 465 11.46 -16.82 6.68
CA PRO A 465 11.36 -16.82 8.14
C PRO A 465 12.58 -16.19 8.83
N PHE A 466 13.78 -16.39 8.26
CA PHE A 466 15.02 -15.81 8.79
C PHE A 466 15.03 -14.29 8.63
N ILE A 467 14.59 -13.78 7.48
CA ILE A 467 14.47 -12.32 7.25
C ILE A 467 13.43 -11.71 8.21
N SER A 468 12.31 -12.38 8.49
CA SER A 468 11.34 -11.87 9.47
C SER A 468 11.86 -11.82 10.91
N MET A 469 12.81 -12.70 11.28
CA MET A 469 13.45 -12.68 12.61
C MET A 469 14.45 -11.53 12.75
N PHE A 470 15.12 -11.13 11.66
CA PHE A 470 16.05 -9.99 11.64
C PHE A 470 15.38 -8.61 11.77
N TRP A 471 14.09 -8.50 11.43
CA TRP A 471 13.34 -7.24 11.49
C TRP A 471 12.49 -7.07 12.77
N ALA A 472 12.43 -8.10 13.62
CA ALA A 472 11.78 -8.03 14.93
C ALA A 472 12.65 -7.36 16.02
N PHE A 473 13.93 -7.06 15.72
CA PHE A 473 14.82 -6.40 16.67
C PHE A 473 14.69 -4.87 16.60
N ASP A 474 14.13 -4.31 17.68
CA ASP A 474 13.87 -2.89 17.89
C ASP A 474 15.12 -2.03 17.57
N TYR A 475 14.99 -1.07 16.65
CA TYR A 475 16.05 -0.19 16.13
C TYR A 475 16.59 0.82 17.17
N LYS A 476 16.29 0.61 18.46
CA LYS A 476 16.63 1.49 19.58
C LYS A 476 17.90 1.10 20.34
N SER A 477 18.47 -0.07 20.11
CA SER A 477 19.72 -0.50 20.76
C SER A 477 20.95 0.14 20.10
N THR A 478 21.61 1.06 20.80
CA THR A 478 22.79 1.80 20.32
C THR A 478 24.06 0.94 20.22
N GLN A 479 24.10 -0.25 20.83
CA GLN A 479 25.34 -1.03 20.96
C GLN A 479 25.61 -2.04 19.81
N LEU A 480 24.64 -2.37 18.96
CA LEU A 480 24.80 -3.37 17.89
C LEU A 480 24.93 -2.79 16.46
N LYS A 481 24.95 -1.46 16.33
CA LYS A 481 24.99 -0.75 15.04
C LYS A 481 26.14 -1.14 14.09
N PRO A 482 27.40 -1.35 14.52
CA PRO A 482 28.49 -1.64 13.58
C PRO A 482 28.40 -3.06 13.00
N ILE A 483 27.93 -4.04 13.77
CA ILE A 483 27.78 -5.45 13.32
C ILE A 483 26.64 -5.57 12.30
N PHE A 484 25.54 -4.84 12.49
CA PHE A 484 24.41 -4.80 11.55
C PHE A 484 24.77 -4.15 10.20
N VAL A 485 25.60 -3.11 10.19
CA VAL A 485 26.10 -2.50 8.94
C VAL A 485 27.01 -3.46 8.18
N MET A 486 27.81 -4.25 8.89
CA MET A 486 28.70 -5.25 8.29
C MET A 486 27.91 -6.39 7.63
N ILE A 487 26.92 -6.97 8.30
CA ILE A 487 26.09 -8.06 7.76
C ILE A 487 25.23 -7.58 6.58
N ARG A 488 24.71 -6.34 6.65
CA ARG A 488 23.95 -5.72 5.56
C ARG A 488 24.82 -5.51 4.31
N ASN A 489 26.06 -5.07 4.46
CA ASN A 489 26.97 -4.88 3.33
C ASN A 489 27.40 -6.21 2.67
N VAL A 490 27.58 -7.27 3.46
CA VAL A 490 27.88 -8.61 2.93
C VAL A 490 26.69 -9.18 2.14
N PHE A 491 25.46 -9.01 2.63
CA PHE A 491 24.25 -9.48 1.93
C PHE A 491 23.94 -8.68 0.65
N PHE A 492 24.20 -7.37 0.64
CA PHE A 492 24.00 -6.54 -0.55
C PHE A 492 25.06 -6.80 -1.63
N ASN A 493 26.32 -7.09 -1.26
CA ASN A 493 27.37 -7.44 -2.22
C ASN A 493 27.14 -8.81 -2.89
N ALA A 494 26.46 -9.74 -2.22
CA ALA A 494 26.13 -11.05 -2.79
C ALA A 494 24.97 -11.04 -3.81
N LEU A 495 24.22 -9.92 -3.91
CA LEU A 495 23.06 -9.77 -4.81
C LEU A 495 23.36 -8.91 -6.04
N ASP A 496 24.61 -8.46 -6.23
CA ASP A 496 25.03 -7.66 -7.38
C ASP A 496 25.80 -8.53 -8.40
N PRO A 497 25.22 -8.90 -9.56
CA PRO A 497 25.91 -9.74 -10.54
C PRO A 497 27.04 -8.99 -11.28
N PHE A 498 27.21 -7.69 -11.04
CA PHE A 498 28.14 -6.83 -11.76
C PHE A 498 29.47 -6.56 -11.05
N SER A 499 29.64 -6.98 -9.80
CA SER A 499 30.91 -6.78 -9.05
C SER A 499 31.97 -7.86 -9.32
N ALA A 500 31.61 -8.97 -9.99
CA ALA A 500 32.51 -10.11 -10.21
C ALA A 500 33.38 -10.02 -11.49
N ARG A 501 33.54 -8.84 -12.11
CA ARG A 501 34.31 -8.68 -13.38
C ARG A 501 35.47 -7.69 -13.34
N ILE A 502 35.95 -7.30 -12.17
CA ILE A 502 37.20 -6.55 -12.05
C ILE A 502 37.99 -7.15 -10.90
N ASN A 503 38.85 -8.13 -11.19
CA ASN A 503 40.09 -8.47 -10.48
C ASN A 503 40.64 -9.81 -10.99
N PHE A 504 41.26 -9.77 -12.18
CA PHE A 504 42.34 -10.69 -12.54
C PHE A 504 43.38 -9.85 -13.27
N GLY A 505 44.48 -9.54 -12.59
CA GLY A 505 45.57 -8.73 -13.13
C GLY A 505 46.47 -8.19 -12.04
N ASN A 506 47.22 -9.09 -11.39
CA ASN A 506 48.61 -8.90 -10.92
C ASN A 506 48.96 -9.99 -9.90
N THR A 507 49.33 -11.15 -10.43
CA THR A 507 50.45 -11.90 -9.87
C THR A 507 51.70 -11.21 -10.37
N ASP A 508 52.55 -10.70 -9.48
CA ASP A 508 53.98 -11.00 -9.48
C ASP A 508 54.73 -10.24 -8.39
N HIS A 509 55.65 -10.99 -7.76
CA HIS A 509 56.74 -10.60 -6.86
C HIS A 509 56.49 -10.51 -5.36
N LEU A 510 56.70 -11.69 -4.74
CA LEU A 510 57.34 -11.92 -3.45
C LEU A 510 58.70 -11.19 -3.37
N VAL A 511 58.90 -10.37 -2.32
CA VAL A 511 59.93 -10.43 -1.25
C VAL A 511 59.58 -9.36 -0.21
#